data_AF-A0A7X6DGA9-F1
#
_entry.id   AF-A0A7X6DGA9-F1
#
_cell.length_a   1.000
_cell.length_b   1.000
_cell.length_c   1.000
_cell.angle_alpha   90.00
_cell.angle_beta   90.00
_cell.angle_gamma   90.00
#
_symmetry.space_group_name_H-M   'P 1'
#
loop_
_entity.id
_entity.type
_entity.pdbx_description
1 polymer ?
#
loop_
_entity_poly.entity_id
_entity_poly.type
_entity_poly.pdbx_seq_one_letter_code
_entity_poly.pdbx_strand_id
1 'polypeptide(L)'
;MIRFLPDNWREAVMRPLAMASPDGGVYVELIAPDFRFAFILLLVLAWAALARRGERRWSPPLVLAALTALAFVPWLATTGNGRYFMAFLLIAGPLCIGLLHLLPLTRAFRLTAAAGMVLCQAFLIHLIEPWGTWGHVTWGDGPAFQLQVPQDVASQPATYVTLSSISYSLIAPSFHPGSRWVNIANLHGAAQRTADIAQAVIDAPGPLYTIFPTLPGGQKGRHMDAELAVAIDGLLARQQLSLAEPDACRVIASPTMARLDVHRKSQAQQDAAAVHGFWLCPLARRANTQIAQSAAIPPATERVFEKLEQLCPRIFPPGGAVSLRIPAGAVRGYLDSDFKLYVLEDGRVWYKYFRALNPVLLGSVSDVMAPAFGMDCERVRGRSGLPWEREI
;
A
#
# COMPACT_ATOMS: atom_id res chain seq x y z
N MET A 1 -11.15 -4.52 -0.72
CA MET A 1 -10.37 -3.27 -0.92
C MET A 1 -11.30 -2.06 -0.97
N ILE A 2 -11.72 -1.58 0.19
CA ILE A 2 -12.70 -0.50 0.33
C ILE A 2 -12.13 0.90 0.10
N ARG A 3 -10.79 1.06 0.07
CA ARG A 3 -10.18 2.38 0.18
C ARG A 3 -10.51 3.36 -0.94
N PHE A 4 -10.77 2.90 -2.16
CA PHE A 4 -11.08 3.80 -3.28
C PHE A 4 -12.58 3.85 -3.59
N LEU A 5 -13.38 3.04 -2.90
CA LEU A 5 -14.83 3.03 -3.04
C LEU A 5 -15.39 4.35 -2.47
N PRO A 6 -16.24 5.07 -3.22
CA PRO A 6 -16.90 6.25 -2.70
C PRO A 6 -17.87 5.85 -1.60
N ASP A 7 -18.00 6.71 -0.61
CA ASP A 7 -18.80 6.46 0.58
C ASP A 7 -20.26 6.84 0.42
N ASN A 8 -20.48 7.80 -0.45
CA ASN A 8 -21.77 8.33 -0.78
C ASN A 8 -21.76 8.72 -2.27
N TRP A 9 -22.94 9.02 -2.78
CA TRP A 9 -23.12 9.42 -4.17
C TRP A 9 -22.36 10.71 -4.51
N ARG A 10 -22.20 11.62 -3.53
CA ARG A 10 -21.50 12.91 -3.75
C ARG A 10 -20.02 12.65 -4.05
N GLU A 11 -19.37 11.77 -3.31
CA GLU A 11 -17.99 11.37 -3.61
C GLU A 11 -17.88 10.65 -4.96
N ALA A 12 -18.85 9.81 -5.31
CA ALA A 12 -18.87 9.11 -6.59
C ALA A 12 -18.97 10.11 -7.75
N VAL A 13 -19.89 11.07 -7.66
CA VAL A 13 -20.12 12.12 -8.68
C VAL A 13 -18.94 13.08 -8.77
N MET A 14 -18.33 13.43 -7.64
CA MET A 14 -17.19 14.34 -7.59
C MET A 14 -15.85 13.65 -7.89
N ARG A 15 -15.81 12.32 -8.04
CA ARG A 15 -14.58 11.56 -8.31
C ARG A 15 -13.80 12.08 -9.53
N PRO A 16 -14.41 12.36 -10.70
CA PRO A 16 -13.71 12.93 -11.85
C PRO A 16 -12.94 14.22 -11.54
N LEU A 17 -13.47 15.05 -10.64
CA LEU A 17 -12.81 16.27 -10.18
C LEU A 17 -11.77 15.97 -9.10
N ALA A 18 -12.07 15.07 -8.16
CA ALA A 18 -11.14 14.65 -7.12
C ALA A 18 -9.85 14.04 -7.69
N MET A 19 -9.93 13.34 -8.84
CA MET A 19 -8.78 12.78 -9.54
C MET A 19 -7.74 13.83 -9.94
N ALA A 20 -8.10 15.11 -10.00
CA ALA A 20 -7.16 16.20 -10.26
C ALA A 20 -6.27 16.56 -9.06
N SER A 21 -6.61 16.10 -7.84
CA SER A 21 -5.84 16.42 -6.65
C SER A 21 -4.47 15.73 -6.67
N PRO A 22 -3.38 16.40 -6.25
CA PRO A 22 -2.05 15.81 -6.14
C PRO A 22 -1.91 14.88 -4.91
N ASP A 23 -2.94 14.08 -4.63
CA ASP A 23 -2.97 13.17 -3.50
C ASP A 23 -2.86 11.71 -3.94
N GLY A 24 -2.13 10.92 -3.16
CA GLY A 24 -2.21 9.46 -3.24
C GLY A 24 -3.54 8.95 -2.70
N GLY A 25 -3.95 7.75 -3.11
CA GLY A 25 -5.13 7.11 -2.56
C GLY A 25 -6.47 7.62 -3.12
N VAL A 26 -6.49 8.61 -4.01
CA VAL A 26 -7.74 9.12 -4.61
C VAL A 26 -8.40 8.08 -5.50
N TYR A 27 -7.61 7.49 -6.41
CA TYR A 27 -8.07 6.41 -7.27
C TYR A 27 -6.94 5.40 -7.54
N VAL A 28 -5.68 5.76 -7.31
CA VAL A 28 -4.54 4.83 -7.34
C VAL A 28 -3.69 5.02 -6.10
N GLU A 29 -2.84 4.03 -5.82
CA GLU A 29 -1.90 4.07 -4.72
C GLU A 29 -0.88 5.21 -4.83
N LEU A 30 -0.58 5.69 -6.01
CA LEU A 30 0.44 6.71 -6.22
C LEU A 30 -0.21 8.10 -6.28
N ILE A 31 0.58 9.16 -6.07
CA ILE A 31 0.13 10.50 -6.44
C ILE A 31 0.04 10.54 -7.96
N ALA A 32 -1.17 10.66 -8.49
CA ALA A 32 -1.44 10.65 -9.93
C ALA A 32 -2.54 11.65 -10.28
N PRO A 33 -2.31 12.97 -10.12
CA PRO A 33 -3.29 13.97 -10.47
C PRO A 33 -3.59 13.95 -11.99
N ASP A 34 -4.88 13.97 -12.32
CA ASP A 34 -5.38 13.83 -13.68
C ASP A 34 -6.47 14.86 -13.98
N PHE A 35 -6.10 15.96 -14.65
CA PHE A 35 -7.04 17.00 -15.05
C PHE A 35 -7.92 16.58 -16.24
N ARG A 36 -7.60 15.49 -16.94
CA ARG A 36 -8.31 15.11 -18.18
C ARG A 36 -9.80 14.89 -17.92
N PHE A 37 -10.15 14.31 -16.78
CA PHE A 37 -11.56 14.10 -16.41
C PHE A 37 -12.30 15.39 -16.07
N ALA A 38 -11.62 16.36 -15.45
CA ALA A 38 -12.18 17.71 -15.26
C ALA A 38 -12.39 18.42 -16.61
N PHE A 39 -11.43 18.30 -17.53
CA PHE A 39 -11.57 18.84 -18.89
C PHE A 39 -12.73 18.19 -19.65
N ILE A 40 -12.88 16.86 -19.60
CA ILE A 40 -14.01 16.15 -20.21
C ILE A 40 -15.33 16.71 -19.67
N LEU A 41 -15.47 16.88 -18.36
CA LEU A 41 -16.68 17.42 -17.75
C LEU A 41 -16.97 18.83 -18.27
N LEU A 42 -15.98 19.72 -18.25
CA LEU A 42 -16.12 21.10 -18.74
C LEU A 42 -16.47 21.16 -20.24
N LEU A 43 -15.85 20.31 -21.06
CA LEU A 43 -16.10 20.25 -22.50
C LEU A 43 -17.49 19.69 -22.82
N VAL A 44 -17.96 18.67 -22.08
CA VAL A 44 -19.34 18.16 -22.21
C VAL A 44 -20.35 19.23 -21.82
N LEU A 45 -20.11 19.96 -20.74
CA LEU A 45 -20.99 21.06 -20.31
C LEU A 45 -20.99 22.21 -21.32
N ALA A 46 -19.82 22.61 -21.84
CA ALA A 46 -19.70 23.64 -22.87
C ALA A 46 -20.41 23.21 -24.16
N TRP A 47 -20.24 21.95 -24.58
CA TRP A 47 -20.96 21.40 -25.73
C TRP A 47 -22.46 21.44 -25.49
N ALA A 48 -22.94 21.00 -24.33
CA ALA A 48 -24.37 20.99 -24.00
C ALA A 48 -24.99 22.40 -23.99
N ALA A 49 -24.25 23.40 -23.50
CA ALA A 49 -24.67 24.80 -23.46
C ALA A 49 -24.66 25.47 -24.84
N LEU A 50 -23.68 25.14 -25.69
CA LEU A 50 -23.52 25.72 -27.02
C LEU A 50 -24.27 24.97 -28.11
N ALA A 51 -24.71 23.73 -27.85
CA ALA A 51 -25.62 22.98 -28.69
C ALA A 51 -27.00 23.64 -28.66
N ARG A 52 -27.13 24.78 -29.36
CA ARG A 52 -28.41 25.40 -29.73
C ARG A 52 -29.26 24.34 -30.43
N ARG A 53 -30.60 24.48 -30.33
CA ARG A 53 -31.71 23.55 -30.70
C ARG A 53 -31.67 22.82 -32.07
N GLY A 54 -30.57 22.78 -32.80
CA GLY A 54 -30.37 21.90 -33.96
C GLY A 54 -30.26 20.43 -33.59
N GLU A 55 -30.32 19.56 -34.60
CA GLU A 55 -30.23 18.10 -34.46
C GLU A 55 -28.96 17.69 -33.71
N ARG A 56 -29.12 17.24 -32.46
CA ARG A 56 -28.05 16.61 -31.69
C ARG A 56 -27.73 15.25 -32.29
N ARG A 57 -26.81 15.23 -33.27
CA ARG A 57 -26.31 13.97 -33.83
C ARG A 57 -25.27 13.38 -32.89
N TRP A 58 -25.47 12.12 -32.50
CA TRP A 58 -24.48 11.35 -31.77
C TRP A 58 -23.20 11.23 -32.61
N SER A 59 -22.11 11.79 -32.10
CA SER A 59 -20.79 11.72 -32.71
C SER A 59 -19.91 10.73 -31.92
N PRO A 60 -18.85 10.16 -32.52
CA PRO A 60 -17.97 9.23 -31.82
C PRO A 60 -17.43 9.76 -30.47
N PRO A 61 -17.02 11.04 -30.32
CA PRO A 61 -16.61 11.57 -29.01
C PRO A 61 -17.73 11.57 -27.96
N LEU A 62 -18.98 11.82 -28.34
CA LEU A 62 -20.12 11.80 -27.41
C LEU A 62 -20.47 10.37 -26.98
N VAL A 63 -20.40 9.41 -27.92
CA VAL A 63 -20.57 7.99 -27.60
C VAL A 63 -19.48 7.52 -26.64
N LEU A 64 -18.23 7.93 -26.87
CA LEU A 64 -17.10 7.58 -26.02
C LEU A 64 -17.17 8.25 -24.63
N ALA A 65 -17.66 9.50 -24.56
CA ALA A 65 -17.94 10.16 -23.29
C ALA A 65 -19.03 9.42 -22.50
N ALA A 66 -20.12 9.03 -23.16
CA ALA A 66 -21.19 8.26 -22.54
C ALA A 66 -20.69 6.88 -22.06
N LEU A 67 -19.93 6.16 -22.89
CA LEU A 67 -19.33 4.88 -22.52
C LEU A 67 -18.39 5.02 -21.32
N THR A 68 -17.56 6.07 -21.31
CA THR A 68 -16.65 6.36 -20.19
C THR A 68 -17.46 6.62 -18.92
N ALA A 69 -18.48 7.47 -18.98
CA ALA A 69 -19.36 7.75 -17.83
C ALA A 69 -20.10 6.50 -17.33
N LEU A 70 -20.56 5.63 -18.23
CA LEU A 70 -21.18 4.36 -17.85
C LEU A 70 -20.18 3.40 -17.20
N ALA A 71 -18.94 3.36 -17.68
CA ALA A 71 -17.89 2.52 -17.11
C ALA A 71 -17.42 2.97 -15.72
N PHE A 72 -17.58 4.26 -15.37
CA PHE A 72 -17.35 4.74 -14.01
C PHE A 72 -18.23 4.02 -12.99
N VAL A 73 -19.47 3.67 -13.35
CA VAL A 73 -20.43 3.05 -12.42
C VAL A 73 -19.94 1.70 -11.88
N PRO A 74 -19.69 0.66 -12.71
CA PRO A 74 -19.18 -0.62 -12.21
C PRO A 74 -17.77 -0.50 -11.63
N TRP A 75 -16.93 0.40 -12.15
CA TRP A 75 -15.59 0.62 -11.61
C TRP A 75 -15.63 1.12 -10.17
N LEU A 76 -16.41 2.18 -9.92
CA LEU A 76 -16.58 2.74 -8.58
C LEU A 76 -17.39 1.81 -7.67
N ALA A 77 -18.29 0.99 -8.20
CA ALA A 77 -19.06 0.04 -7.38
C ALA A 77 -18.24 -1.17 -6.92
N THR A 78 -17.17 -1.52 -7.64
CA THR A 78 -16.39 -2.73 -7.34
C THR A 78 -15.08 -2.44 -6.60
N THR A 79 -14.29 -1.49 -7.08
CA THR A 79 -12.93 -1.29 -6.55
C THR A 79 -12.55 0.17 -6.37
N GLY A 80 -12.97 1.05 -7.29
CA GLY A 80 -12.47 2.43 -7.41
C GLY A 80 -10.97 2.55 -7.71
N ASN A 81 -10.25 1.43 -7.92
CA ASN A 81 -8.81 1.44 -8.16
C ASN A 81 -8.52 1.65 -9.66
N GLY A 82 -7.79 2.69 -10.00
CA GLY A 82 -7.47 3.10 -11.37
C GLY A 82 -6.71 2.07 -12.17
N ARG A 83 -6.02 1.11 -11.51
CA ARG A 83 -5.39 -0.03 -12.21
C ARG A 83 -6.39 -0.86 -13.02
N TYR A 84 -7.64 -0.91 -12.56
CA TYR A 84 -8.73 -1.60 -13.25
C TYR A 84 -9.53 -0.69 -14.19
N PHE A 85 -9.18 0.60 -14.25
CA PHE A 85 -9.80 1.60 -15.13
C PHE A 85 -8.84 2.09 -16.23
N MET A 86 -7.73 1.40 -16.42
CA MET A 86 -6.61 1.83 -17.29
C MET A 86 -7.04 2.12 -18.73
N ALA A 87 -7.94 1.31 -19.31
CA ALA A 87 -8.42 1.52 -20.67
C ALA A 87 -9.07 2.92 -20.84
N PHE A 88 -9.90 3.34 -19.88
CA PHE A 88 -10.56 4.65 -19.91
C PHE A 88 -9.61 5.79 -19.54
N LEU A 89 -8.61 5.54 -18.68
CA LEU A 89 -7.52 6.48 -18.44
C LEU A 89 -6.72 6.77 -19.72
N LEU A 90 -6.51 5.77 -20.59
CA LEU A 90 -5.80 5.96 -21.87
C LEU A 90 -6.64 6.76 -22.88
N ILE A 91 -7.95 6.52 -22.88
CA ILE A 91 -8.90 7.17 -23.80
C ILE A 91 -9.20 8.63 -23.42
N ALA A 92 -9.04 9.00 -22.15
CA ALA A 92 -9.36 10.34 -21.65
C ALA A 92 -8.71 11.48 -22.45
N GLY A 93 -7.43 11.34 -22.84
CA GLY A 93 -6.72 12.34 -23.65
C GLY A 93 -7.34 12.54 -25.04
N PRO A 94 -7.42 11.49 -25.88
CA PRO A 94 -8.12 11.54 -27.16
C PRO A 94 -9.56 12.04 -27.05
N LEU A 95 -10.27 11.68 -25.99
CA LEU A 95 -11.64 12.13 -25.73
C LEU A 95 -11.72 13.65 -25.52
N CYS A 96 -10.81 14.25 -24.74
CA CYS A 96 -10.73 15.72 -24.60
C CYS A 96 -10.62 16.41 -25.95
N ILE A 97 -9.73 15.93 -26.83
CA ILE A 97 -9.53 16.52 -28.15
C ILE A 97 -10.77 16.33 -29.03
N GLY A 98 -11.37 15.14 -29.04
CA GLY A 98 -12.60 14.85 -29.75
C GLY A 98 -13.75 15.77 -29.34
N LEU A 99 -13.96 15.97 -28.04
CA LEU A 99 -14.99 16.86 -27.51
C LEU A 99 -14.72 18.34 -27.85
N LEU A 100 -13.46 18.78 -27.76
CA LEU A 100 -13.07 20.14 -28.15
C LEU A 100 -13.35 20.42 -29.64
N HIS A 101 -13.18 19.42 -30.51
CA HIS A 101 -13.51 19.54 -31.93
C HIS A 101 -15.01 19.71 -32.21
N LEU A 102 -15.89 19.26 -31.32
CA LEU A 102 -17.33 19.46 -31.46
C LEU A 102 -17.77 20.89 -31.15
N LEU A 103 -16.94 21.69 -30.47
CA LEU A 103 -17.27 23.05 -30.11
C LEU A 103 -17.14 24.00 -31.33
N PRO A 104 -18.05 24.99 -31.48
CA PRO A 104 -18.05 25.95 -32.59
C PRO A 104 -16.98 27.04 -32.41
N LEU A 105 -15.73 26.62 -32.29
CA LEU A 105 -14.57 27.48 -32.00
C LEU A 105 -13.70 27.66 -33.25
N THR A 106 -12.96 28.76 -33.30
CA THR A 106 -11.98 28.98 -34.37
C THR A 106 -10.84 27.96 -34.26
N ARG A 107 -10.14 27.70 -35.38
CA ARG A 107 -8.98 26.79 -35.40
C ARG A 107 -7.90 27.22 -34.41
N ALA A 108 -7.61 28.52 -34.34
CA ALA A 108 -6.63 29.07 -33.41
C ALA A 108 -7.01 28.77 -31.95
N PHE A 109 -8.26 29.05 -31.57
CA PHE A 109 -8.73 28.78 -30.20
C PHE A 109 -8.68 27.29 -29.85
N ARG A 110 -9.07 26.40 -30.77
CA ARG A 110 -8.96 24.95 -30.54
C ARG A 110 -7.50 24.51 -30.31
N LEU A 111 -6.56 24.99 -31.12
CA LEU A 111 -5.15 24.66 -30.95
C LEU A 111 -4.61 25.20 -29.62
N THR A 112 -4.94 26.45 -29.27
CA THR A 112 -4.54 27.06 -28.00
C THR A 112 -5.12 26.29 -26.80
N ALA A 113 -6.41 25.93 -26.84
CA ALA A 113 -7.05 25.17 -25.77
C ALA A 113 -6.47 23.75 -25.64
N ALA A 114 -6.21 23.07 -26.76
CA ALA A 114 -5.54 21.76 -26.76
C ALA A 114 -4.13 21.85 -26.15
N ALA A 115 -3.33 22.83 -26.58
CA ALA A 115 -2.00 23.07 -26.02
C ALA A 115 -2.08 23.40 -24.52
N GLY A 116 -3.05 24.22 -24.10
CA GLY A 116 -3.29 24.55 -22.70
C GLY A 116 -3.59 23.31 -21.85
N MET A 117 -4.48 22.42 -22.31
CA MET A 117 -4.77 21.16 -21.59
C MET A 117 -3.53 20.27 -21.44
N VAL A 118 -2.72 20.14 -22.50
CA VAL A 118 -1.46 19.38 -22.45
C VAL A 118 -0.47 20.01 -21.47
N LEU A 119 -0.30 21.33 -21.52
CA LEU A 119 0.59 22.07 -20.62
C LEU A 119 0.15 21.95 -19.16
N CYS A 120 -1.16 22.06 -18.87
CA CYS A 120 -1.69 21.88 -17.52
C CYS A 120 -1.43 20.47 -16.97
N GLN A 121 -1.67 19.43 -17.78
CA GLN A 121 -1.41 18.05 -17.35
C GLN A 121 0.10 17.80 -17.18
N ALA A 122 0.93 18.31 -18.09
CA ALA A 122 2.38 18.20 -17.99
C ALA A 122 2.92 18.94 -16.76
N PHE A 123 2.37 20.11 -16.45
CA PHE A 123 2.71 20.88 -15.26
C PHE A 123 2.37 20.13 -13.97
N LEU A 124 1.19 19.51 -13.87
CA LEU A 124 0.86 18.64 -12.72
C LEU A 124 1.83 17.48 -12.56
N ILE A 125 2.13 16.78 -13.67
CA ILE A 125 3.08 15.67 -13.66
C ILE A 125 4.48 16.17 -13.26
N HIS A 126 4.85 17.39 -13.62
CA HIS A 126 6.11 17.98 -13.19
C HIS A 126 6.13 18.30 -11.69
N LEU A 127 5.05 18.86 -11.14
CA LEU A 127 4.96 19.24 -9.72
C LEU A 127 5.04 18.06 -8.75
N ILE A 128 4.57 16.88 -9.15
CA ILE A 128 4.56 15.70 -8.28
C ILE A 128 5.91 14.95 -8.26
N GLU A 129 6.92 15.46 -8.97
CA GLU A 129 8.26 14.89 -9.14
C GLU A 129 8.25 13.35 -9.22
N PRO A 130 7.60 12.75 -10.24
CA PRO A 130 7.41 11.31 -10.31
C PRO A 130 8.75 10.59 -10.46
N TRP A 131 9.80 11.30 -10.86
CA TRP A 131 11.11 10.76 -11.18
C TRP A 131 12.04 10.61 -9.97
N GLY A 132 11.74 11.26 -8.84
CA GLY A 132 12.63 11.29 -7.66
C GLY A 132 12.01 10.82 -6.34
N THR A 133 10.68 10.87 -6.19
CA THR A 133 10.04 10.74 -4.87
C THR A 133 9.48 9.34 -4.56
N TRP A 134 9.22 8.52 -5.58
CA TRP A 134 8.49 7.26 -5.43
C TRP A 134 9.34 5.99 -5.49
N GLY A 135 10.66 6.14 -5.40
CA GLY A 135 11.54 4.99 -5.46
C GLY A 135 11.37 4.21 -6.77
N HIS A 136 11.24 4.93 -7.89
CA HIS A 136 11.30 4.30 -9.20
C HIS A 136 12.73 3.84 -9.44
N VAL A 137 12.92 2.52 -9.51
CA VAL A 137 14.16 1.95 -10.02
C VAL A 137 14.05 1.96 -11.54
N THR A 138 14.95 2.65 -12.22
CA THR A 138 15.01 2.58 -13.68
C THR A 138 15.35 1.15 -14.10
N TRP A 139 14.48 0.58 -14.94
CA TRP A 139 14.77 -0.69 -15.58
C TRP A 139 15.71 -0.44 -16.77
N GLY A 140 17.01 -0.33 -16.46
CA GLY A 140 18.05 -0.15 -17.46
C GLY A 140 18.77 -1.46 -17.76
N ASP A 141 19.30 -2.08 -16.71
CA ASP A 141 20.10 -3.31 -16.80
C ASP A 141 19.39 -4.44 -16.04
N GLY A 142 19.35 -5.64 -16.63
CA GLY A 142 18.89 -6.83 -15.92
C GLY A 142 19.89 -7.26 -14.82
N PRO A 143 19.44 -7.93 -13.74
CA PRO A 143 18.06 -8.18 -13.32
C PRO A 143 17.36 -6.92 -12.79
N ALA A 144 16.02 -6.86 -12.90
CA ALA A 144 15.21 -5.72 -12.48
C ALA A 144 15.43 -5.29 -11.02
N PHE A 145 15.90 -6.21 -10.18
CA PHE A 145 16.29 -5.94 -8.82
C PHE A 145 17.63 -6.62 -8.54
N GLN A 146 18.65 -5.80 -8.31
CA GLN A 146 20.03 -6.26 -8.17
C GLN A 146 20.30 -6.60 -6.70
N LEU A 147 20.85 -7.79 -6.49
CA LEU A 147 21.21 -8.32 -5.19
C LEU A 147 22.60 -8.97 -5.30
N GLN A 148 23.50 -8.61 -4.39
CA GLN A 148 24.85 -9.20 -4.33
C GLN A 148 24.79 -10.53 -3.55
N VAL A 149 24.15 -11.54 -4.14
CA VAL A 149 23.90 -12.82 -3.47
C VAL A 149 25.23 -13.53 -3.19
N PRO A 150 25.52 -13.89 -1.93
CA PRO A 150 26.71 -14.65 -1.58
C PRO A 150 26.75 -16.02 -2.27
N GLN A 151 27.95 -16.48 -2.63
CA GLN A 151 28.11 -17.74 -3.39
C GLN A 151 27.59 -18.96 -2.63
N ASP A 152 27.70 -19.00 -1.31
CA ASP A 152 27.16 -20.06 -0.45
C ASP A 152 25.63 -20.16 -0.53
N VAL A 153 24.95 -19.03 -0.71
CA VAL A 153 23.49 -18.95 -0.86
C VAL A 153 23.04 -19.27 -2.29
N ALA A 154 23.84 -18.89 -3.28
CA ALA A 154 23.56 -19.19 -4.68
C ALA A 154 23.84 -20.65 -5.06
N SER A 155 24.73 -21.33 -4.33
CA SER A 155 25.21 -22.68 -4.67
C SER A 155 24.44 -23.81 -3.98
N GLN A 156 23.70 -23.54 -2.90
CA GLN A 156 23.00 -24.57 -2.14
C GLN A 156 21.51 -24.25 -2.00
N PRO A 157 20.61 -25.25 -2.17
CA PRO A 157 19.20 -25.06 -1.93
C PRO A 157 18.92 -24.85 -0.44
N ALA A 158 18.05 -23.89 -0.13
CA ALA A 158 17.59 -23.63 1.23
C ALA A 158 16.11 -23.23 1.24
N THR A 159 15.50 -23.20 2.42
CA THR A 159 14.17 -22.62 2.63
C THR A 159 14.31 -21.20 3.17
N TYR A 160 13.64 -20.24 2.53
CA TYR A 160 13.64 -18.82 2.91
C TYR A 160 12.27 -18.38 3.44
N VAL A 161 12.26 -17.82 4.64
CA VAL A 161 11.10 -17.31 5.35
C VAL A 161 11.09 -15.79 5.31
N THR A 162 10.11 -15.17 4.66
CA THR A 162 9.97 -13.72 4.60
C THR A 162 8.97 -13.19 5.61
N LEU A 163 9.32 -12.06 6.25
CA LEU A 163 8.59 -11.49 7.40
C LEU A 163 7.82 -10.20 7.08
N SER A 164 8.09 -9.60 5.93
CA SER A 164 7.45 -8.35 5.50
C SER A 164 6.12 -8.61 4.77
N SER A 165 5.23 -7.63 4.80
CA SER A 165 3.96 -7.68 4.05
C SER A 165 4.18 -7.78 2.54
N ILE A 166 5.23 -7.13 2.02
CA ILE A 166 5.75 -7.37 0.67
C ILE A 166 6.61 -8.63 0.75
N SER A 167 6.28 -9.67 -0.02
CA SER A 167 6.99 -10.96 0.03
C SER A 167 8.42 -10.88 -0.53
N TYR A 168 8.72 -9.85 -1.31
CA TYR A 168 9.97 -9.69 -2.07
C TYR A 168 10.29 -10.89 -2.97
N SER A 169 9.28 -11.61 -3.46
CA SER A 169 9.47 -12.78 -4.34
C SER A 169 10.28 -12.48 -5.60
N LEU A 170 10.39 -11.21 -6.00
CA LEU A 170 11.23 -10.74 -7.09
C LEU A 170 12.73 -11.04 -6.92
N ILE A 171 13.24 -11.25 -5.69
CA ILE A 171 14.65 -11.59 -5.47
C ILE A 171 14.91 -13.09 -5.56
N ALA A 172 13.86 -13.93 -5.48
CA ALA A 172 13.99 -15.38 -5.44
C ALA A 172 14.79 -15.98 -6.61
N PRO A 173 14.67 -15.48 -7.87
CA PRO A 173 15.46 -15.99 -8.98
C PRO A 173 16.98 -15.75 -8.87
N SER A 174 17.43 -14.88 -7.96
CA SER A 174 18.87 -14.65 -7.72
C SER A 174 19.49 -15.68 -6.77
N PHE A 175 18.69 -16.58 -6.18
CA PHE A 175 19.12 -17.62 -5.26
C PHE A 175 19.18 -18.98 -5.97
N HIS A 176 19.68 -20.01 -5.30
CA HIS A 176 19.75 -21.35 -5.87
C HIS A 176 18.35 -21.83 -6.35
N PRO A 177 18.21 -22.37 -7.58
CA PRO A 177 16.90 -22.69 -8.18
C PRO A 177 16.11 -23.79 -7.45
N GLY A 178 16.80 -24.64 -6.68
CA GLY A 178 16.18 -25.65 -5.81
C GLY A 178 15.68 -25.10 -4.46
N SER A 179 15.74 -23.79 -4.25
CA SER A 179 15.32 -23.15 -2.99
C SER A 179 13.79 -23.04 -2.88
N ARG A 180 13.30 -23.00 -1.65
CA ARG A 180 11.87 -22.86 -1.32
C ARG A 180 11.63 -21.53 -0.63
N TRP A 181 10.47 -20.94 -0.83
CA TRP A 181 10.13 -19.63 -0.29
C TRP A 181 8.75 -19.66 0.35
N VAL A 182 8.63 -19.05 1.52
CA VAL A 182 7.37 -18.88 2.24
C VAL A 182 7.33 -17.51 2.89
N ASN A 183 6.21 -16.81 2.77
CA ASN A 183 5.97 -15.56 3.50
C ASN A 183 5.07 -15.85 4.69
N ILE A 184 5.53 -15.52 5.90
CA ILE A 184 4.75 -15.79 7.11
C ILE A 184 3.99 -14.55 7.62
N ALA A 185 4.23 -13.38 7.02
CA ALA A 185 3.66 -12.11 7.46
C ALA A 185 2.13 -12.08 7.47
N ASN A 186 1.51 -12.81 6.53
CA ASN A 186 0.06 -12.85 6.35
C ASN A 186 -0.56 -14.21 6.68
N LEU A 187 0.18 -15.12 7.34
CA LEU A 187 -0.39 -16.41 7.75
C LEU A 187 -1.35 -16.27 8.93
N HIS A 188 -1.29 -15.16 9.64
CA HIS A 188 -2.20 -14.90 10.75
C HIS A 188 -3.62 -14.65 10.22
N GLY A 189 -4.55 -15.54 10.59
CA GLY A 189 -5.92 -15.53 10.07
C GLY A 189 -6.08 -16.13 8.68
N ALA A 190 -5.01 -16.70 8.10
CA ALA A 190 -5.15 -17.49 6.89
C ALA A 190 -5.97 -18.76 7.17
N ALA A 191 -6.63 -19.28 6.14
CA ALA A 191 -7.32 -20.56 6.23
C ALA A 191 -6.33 -21.66 6.65
N GLN A 192 -6.80 -22.64 7.44
CA GLN A 192 -5.97 -23.72 7.98
C GLN A 192 -5.09 -24.39 6.91
N ARG A 193 -5.67 -24.69 5.74
CA ARG A 193 -4.95 -25.25 4.59
C ARG A 193 -3.72 -24.42 4.18
N THR A 194 -3.82 -23.09 4.18
CA THR A 194 -2.71 -22.20 3.82
C THR A 194 -1.63 -22.24 4.89
N ALA A 195 -2.00 -22.29 6.17
CA ALA A 195 -1.06 -22.47 7.28
C ALA A 195 -0.35 -23.83 7.18
N ASP A 196 -1.08 -24.92 6.89
CA ASP A 196 -0.51 -26.25 6.73
C ASP A 196 0.51 -26.32 5.59
N ILE A 197 0.20 -25.70 4.44
CA ILE A 197 1.12 -25.62 3.29
C ILE A 197 2.38 -24.85 3.67
N ALA A 198 2.22 -23.71 4.35
CA ALA A 198 3.37 -22.91 4.79
C ALA A 198 4.24 -23.70 5.78
N GLN A 199 3.63 -24.40 6.73
CA GLN A 199 4.33 -25.25 7.69
C GLN A 199 5.06 -26.39 6.98
N ALA A 200 4.45 -27.05 6.01
CA ALA A 200 5.11 -28.10 5.22
C ALA A 200 6.36 -27.58 4.45
N VAL A 201 6.34 -26.34 3.98
CA VAL A 201 7.51 -25.70 3.36
C VAL A 201 8.61 -25.43 4.40
N ILE A 202 8.23 -24.99 5.61
CA ILE A 202 9.15 -24.73 6.73
C ILE A 202 9.78 -26.03 7.26
N ASP A 203 9.01 -27.11 7.32
CA ASP A 203 9.43 -28.41 7.85
C ASP A 203 10.27 -29.21 6.85
N ALA A 204 10.34 -28.77 5.59
CA ALA A 204 11.19 -29.40 4.59
C ALA A 204 12.66 -29.46 5.04
N PRO A 205 13.37 -30.58 4.77
CA PRO A 205 14.75 -30.73 5.19
C PRO A 205 15.66 -29.74 4.46
N GLY A 206 16.72 -29.33 5.15
CA GLY A 206 17.75 -28.42 4.64
C GLY A 206 17.94 -27.17 5.51
N PRO A 207 18.87 -26.30 5.11
CA PRO A 207 19.09 -25.01 5.75
C PRO A 207 17.83 -24.13 5.69
N LEU A 208 17.60 -23.39 6.77
CA LEU A 208 16.46 -22.50 6.91
C LEU A 208 16.97 -21.09 7.22
N TYR A 209 16.50 -20.10 6.48
CA TYR A 209 16.89 -18.70 6.67
C TYR A 209 15.65 -17.82 6.72
N THR A 210 15.75 -16.69 7.43
CA THR A 210 14.84 -15.57 7.22
C THR A 210 15.48 -14.51 6.36
N ILE A 211 14.67 -13.88 5.51
CA ILE A 211 15.08 -12.75 4.69
C ILE A 211 14.06 -11.61 4.74
N PHE A 212 14.53 -10.40 5.04
CA PHE A 212 13.70 -9.21 5.18
C PHE A 212 14.52 -7.94 4.90
N PRO A 213 13.91 -6.86 4.39
CA PRO A 213 14.65 -5.65 4.00
C PRO A 213 15.26 -4.95 5.22
N THR A 214 16.38 -4.25 5.02
CA THR A 214 16.90 -3.31 6.01
C THR A 214 15.94 -2.13 6.18
N LEU A 215 15.90 -1.52 7.37
CA LEU A 215 15.04 -0.37 7.66
C LEU A 215 15.54 0.90 6.93
N PRO A 216 14.63 1.81 6.52
CA PRO A 216 15.01 3.11 5.95
C PRO A 216 15.89 3.91 6.92
N GLY A 217 16.93 4.57 6.39
CA GLY A 217 17.96 5.25 7.20
C GLY A 217 19.21 4.41 7.44
N GLY A 218 19.23 3.16 6.97
CA GLY A 218 20.36 2.26 7.10
C GLY A 218 20.58 1.80 8.54
N GLN A 219 21.29 0.69 8.71
CA GLN A 219 21.83 0.35 10.02
C GLN A 219 23.29 0.82 10.06
N LYS A 220 23.69 1.41 11.19
CA LYS A 220 25.10 1.73 11.44
C LYS A 220 25.83 0.44 11.82
N GLY A 221 26.28 -0.31 10.81
CA GLY A 221 27.06 -1.53 11.02
C GLY A 221 26.51 -2.74 10.26
N ARG A 222 27.22 -3.87 10.41
CA ARG A 222 26.88 -5.15 9.79
C ARG A 222 26.19 -6.13 10.74
N HIS A 223 26.01 -5.75 12.00
CA HIS A 223 25.46 -6.62 13.05
C HIS A 223 24.03 -6.24 13.37
N MET A 224 23.18 -7.26 13.53
CA MET A 224 21.80 -7.07 13.95
C MET A 224 21.76 -6.52 15.37
N ASP A 225 21.00 -5.45 15.58
CA ASP A 225 20.78 -4.92 16.91
C ASP A 225 19.96 -5.90 17.77
N ALA A 226 20.24 -5.99 19.07
CA ALA A 226 19.58 -6.93 19.97
C ALA A 226 18.06 -6.69 20.07
N GLU A 227 17.60 -5.44 20.04
CA GLU A 227 16.18 -5.10 20.04
C GLU A 227 15.50 -5.58 18.75
N LEU A 228 16.18 -5.40 17.60
CA LEU A 228 15.71 -5.92 16.32
C LEU A 228 15.64 -7.45 16.33
N ALA A 229 16.67 -8.12 16.85
CA ALA A 229 16.68 -9.58 16.95
C ALA A 229 15.50 -10.10 17.78
N VAL A 230 15.22 -9.49 18.94
CA VAL A 230 14.05 -9.82 19.78
C VAL A 230 12.73 -9.60 19.05
N ALA A 231 12.60 -8.49 18.32
CA ALA A 231 11.40 -8.21 17.54
C ALA A 231 11.16 -9.25 16.43
N ILE A 232 12.23 -9.65 15.72
CA ILE A 232 12.19 -10.67 14.66
C ILE A 232 11.85 -12.04 15.24
N ASP A 233 12.45 -12.42 16.37
CA ASP A 233 12.12 -13.65 17.08
C ASP A 233 10.64 -13.70 17.51
N GLY A 234 10.08 -12.57 17.94
CA GLY A 234 8.66 -12.46 18.26
C GLY A 234 7.73 -12.74 17.06
N LEU A 235 8.14 -12.36 15.85
CA LEU A 235 7.41 -12.66 14.61
C LEU A 235 7.55 -14.13 14.21
N LEU A 236 8.75 -14.70 14.38
CA LEU A 236 9.10 -16.07 14.02
C LEU A 236 8.50 -17.12 14.98
N ALA A 237 8.38 -16.79 16.27
CA ALA A 237 7.99 -17.73 17.32
C ALA A 237 6.65 -18.44 17.05
N ARG A 238 5.75 -17.79 16.31
CA ARG A 238 4.44 -18.35 15.92
C ARG A 238 4.53 -19.56 15.01
N GLN A 239 5.59 -19.64 14.21
CA GLN A 239 5.88 -20.77 13.34
C GLN A 239 6.91 -21.71 13.98
N GLN A 240 7.11 -21.60 15.30
CA GLN A 240 8.13 -22.37 16.05
C GLN A 240 9.55 -22.13 15.53
N LEU A 241 9.80 -20.91 15.03
CA LEU A 241 11.10 -20.49 14.53
C LEU A 241 11.73 -19.46 15.47
N SER A 242 13.06 -19.40 15.45
CA SER A 242 13.85 -18.29 15.98
C SER A 242 15.12 -18.12 15.18
N LEU A 243 15.77 -16.98 15.32
CA LEU A 243 17.14 -16.79 14.89
C LEU A 243 18.02 -17.84 15.58
N ALA A 244 18.83 -18.54 14.79
CA ALA A 244 19.76 -19.53 15.33
C ALA A 244 20.88 -18.84 16.13
N GLU A 245 21.50 -17.84 15.49
CA GLU A 245 22.58 -17.03 16.04
C GLU A 245 22.41 -15.60 15.49
N PRO A 246 21.96 -14.62 16.30
CA PRO A 246 21.78 -13.24 15.84
C PRO A 246 23.05 -12.61 15.26
N ASP A 247 24.23 -12.99 15.77
CA ASP A 247 25.53 -12.52 15.27
C ASP A 247 25.92 -13.12 13.91
N ALA A 248 25.30 -14.24 13.52
CA ALA A 248 25.48 -14.85 12.20
C ALA A 248 24.61 -14.21 11.11
N CYS A 249 23.72 -13.27 11.48
CA CYS A 249 22.97 -12.46 10.54
C CYS A 249 23.91 -11.58 9.70
N ARG A 250 23.66 -11.52 8.39
CA ARG A 250 24.41 -10.65 7.48
C ARG A 250 23.48 -9.93 6.50
N VAL A 251 23.90 -8.75 6.06
CA VAL A 251 23.16 -7.99 5.05
C VAL A 251 23.63 -8.39 3.65
N ILE A 252 22.70 -8.83 2.80
CA ILE A 252 22.90 -8.97 1.36
C ILE A 252 22.67 -7.60 0.72
N ALA A 253 23.74 -6.97 0.26
CA ALA A 253 23.65 -5.63 -0.33
C ALA A 253 22.80 -5.63 -1.61
N SER A 254 21.94 -4.61 -1.73
CA SER A 254 21.15 -4.36 -2.93
C SER A 254 21.48 -2.97 -3.49
N PRO A 255 22.21 -2.89 -4.62
CA PRO A 255 22.43 -1.63 -5.33
C PRO A 255 21.11 -0.94 -5.69
N THR A 256 20.07 -1.73 -6.00
CA THR A 256 18.74 -1.23 -6.24
C THR A 256 18.19 -0.49 -5.03
N MET A 257 18.22 -1.07 -3.83
CA MET A 257 17.77 -0.39 -2.61
C MET A 257 18.64 0.81 -2.23
N ALA A 258 19.94 0.75 -2.49
CA ALA A 258 20.81 1.90 -2.27
C ALA A 258 20.38 3.10 -3.13
N ARG A 259 20.06 2.90 -4.42
CA ARG A 259 19.56 3.96 -5.31
C ARG A 259 18.21 4.52 -4.88
N LEU A 260 17.36 3.68 -4.28
CA LEU A 260 16.07 4.11 -3.74
C LEU A 260 16.22 5.10 -2.57
N ASP A 261 17.28 4.98 -1.77
CA ASP A 261 17.51 5.85 -0.61
C ASP A 261 18.30 7.12 -0.98
N VAL A 262 19.19 7.06 -1.97
CA VAL A 262 20.00 8.20 -2.44
C VAL A 262 19.14 9.37 -2.91
N HIS A 263 17.99 9.12 -3.52
CA HIS A 263 17.08 10.21 -3.95
C HIS A 263 16.39 10.94 -2.79
N ARG A 264 16.43 10.38 -1.57
CA ARG A 264 15.79 11.02 -0.42
C ARG A 264 16.64 12.12 0.22
N LYS A 265 17.95 12.24 -0.05
CA LYS A 265 18.79 13.16 0.71
C LYS A 265 20.00 13.72 -0.05
N SER A 266 19.94 15.03 -0.32
CA SER A 266 21.06 15.99 -0.23
C SER A 266 21.78 16.01 1.14
N GLN A 267 21.35 15.17 2.08
CA GLN A 267 21.99 14.87 3.37
C GLN A 267 22.73 13.51 3.39
N ALA A 268 22.68 12.69 2.33
CA ALA A 268 23.26 11.34 2.29
C ALA A 268 24.79 11.31 2.06
N GLN A 269 25.42 12.48 1.93
CA GLN A 269 26.88 12.59 1.90
C GLN A 269 27.55 12.23 3.24
N GLN A 270 26.78 11.92 4.30
CA GLN A 270 27.31 11.65 5.63
C GLN A 270 27.34 10.16 6.06
N ASP A 271 26.68 9.23 5.38
CA ASP A 271 26.65 7.81 5.80
C ASP A 271 27.18 6.86 4.71
N ALA A 272 28.45 6.98 4.35
CA ALA A 272 29.16 6.00 3.50
C ALA A 272 29.21 4.57 4.09
N ALA A 273 28.71 4.38 5.33
CA ALA A 273 28.67 3.11 6.04
C ALA A 273 27.29 2.42 6.03
N ALA A 274 26.24 3.05 5.50
CA ALA A 274 24.91 2.45 5.47
C ALA A 274 24.84 1.32 4.43
N VAL A 275 24.57 0.09 4.88
CA VAL A 275 24.35 -1.05 3.99
C VAL A 275 22.85 -1.16 3.69
N HIS A 276 22.47 -0.89 2.44
CA HIS A 276 21.10 -1.08 1.95
C HIS A 276 20.94 -2.47 1.34
N GLY A 277 19.91 -3.22 1.75
CA GLY A 277 19.74 -4.58 1.27
C GLY A 277 18.77 -5.39 2.10
N PHE A 278 19.07 -6.68 2.25
CA PHE A 278 18.25 -7.62 2.99
C PHE A 278 19.07 -8.29 4.09
N TRP A 279 18.51 -8.37 5.29
CA TRP A 279 19.00 -9.30 6.29
C TRP A 279 18.82 -10.71 5.81
N LEU A 280 19.86 -11.51 5.94
CA LEU A 280 19.83 -12.95 5.82
C LEU A 280 20.32 -13.53 7.14
N CYS A 281 19.41 -14.21 7.84
CA CYS A 281 19.71 -14.79 9.15
C CYS A 281 19.39 -16.28 9.16
N PRO A 282 20.30 -17.12 9.69
CA PRO A 282 19.99 -18.54 9.89
C PRO A 282 18.87 -18.68 10.93
N LEU A 283 17.95 -19.61 10.68
CA LEU A 283 16.86 -19.94 11.58
C LEU A 283 17.08 -21.30 12.23
N ALA A 284 16.71 -21.39 13.50
CA ALA A 284 16.57 -22.63 14.23
C ALA A 284 15.08 -22.97 14.41
N ARG A 285 14.77 -24.26 14.34
CA ARG A 285 13.47 -24.78 14.78
C ARG A 285 13.50 -24.90 16.29
N ARG A 286 12.54 -24.28 16.97
CA ARG A 286 12.42 -24.43 18.43
C ARG A 286 11.88 -25.83 18.72
N ALA A 287 12.66 -26.62 19.47
CA ALA A 287 12.32 -28.00 19.80
C ALA A 287 11.16 -28.06 20.80
N ASN A 288 9.92 -27.89 20.34
CA ASN A 288 8.66 -28.08 21.07
C ASN A 288 8.60 -27.42 22.47
N THR A 289 9.51 -26.50 22.78
CA THR A 289 9.58 -25.75 24.01
C THR A 289 8.44 -24.79 23.94
N GLN A 290 7.40 -25.09 24.75
CA GLN A 290 6.22 -24.28 25.02
C GLN A 290 6.20 -23.09 24.07
N ILE A 291 5.60 -23.26 22.86
CA ILE A 291 5.22 -22.12 22.00
C ILE A 291 4.77 -21.10 23.01
N ALA A 292 5.55 -20.03 23.22
CA ALA A 292 5.27 -19.10 24.31
C ALA A 292 3.86 -18.67 24.01
N GLN A 293 2.88 -19.26 24.71
CA GLN A 293 1.51 -19.36 24.22
C GLN A 293 1.17 -17.91 24.06
N SER A 294 1.01 -17.47 22.80
CA SER A 294 1.07 -16.03 22.50
C SER A 294 0.11 -15.41 23.47
N ALA A 295 0.67 -14.64 24.44
CA ALA A 295 0.00 -14.47 25.73
C ALA A 295 -1.44 -14.10 25.44
N ALA A 296 -2.38 -14.90 25.95
CA ALA A 296 -3.77 -14.82 25.53
C ALA A 296 -4.19 -13.36 25.56
N ILE A 297 -4.76 -12.88 24.45
CA ILE A 297 -5.10 -11.47 24.32
C ILE A 297 -6.14 -11.17 25.41
N PRO A 298 -5.92 -10.14 26.25
CA PRO A 298 -6.83 -9.86 27.34
C PRO A 298 -8.28 -9.71 26.82
N PRO A 299 -9.29 -10.32 27.46
CA PRO A 299 -10.67 -10.21 27.00
C PRO A 299 -11.20 -8.77 26.93
N ALA A 300 -10.61 -7.84 27.70
CA ALA A 300 -10.90 -6.40 27.58
C ALA A 300 -10.44 -5.82 26.24
N THR A 301 -9.28 -6.26 25.73
CA THR A 301 -8.74 -5.85 24.43
C THR A 301 -9.61 -6.32 23.27
N GLU A 302 -10.08 -7.57 23.31
CA GLU A 302 -10.97 -8.10 22.26
C GLU A 302 -12.30 -7.33 22.22
N ARG A 303 -12.88 -7.03 23.39
CA ARG A 303 -14.10 -6.21 23.48
C ARG A 303 -13.92 -4.79 22.92
N VAL A 304 -12.72 -4.20 23.07
CA VAL A 304 -12.41 -2.89 22.45
C VAL A 304 -12.41 -3.01 20.92
N PHE A 305 -11.78 -4.05 20.37
CA PHE A 305 -11.80 -4.27 18.92
C PHE A 305 -13.22 -4.50 18.41
N GLU A 306 -13.99 -5.39 19.04
CA GLU A 306 -15.38 -5.67 18.68
C GLU A 306 -16.27 -4.41 18.75
N LYS A 307 -16.10 -3.58 19.79
CA LYS A 307 -16.84 -2.32 19.90
C LYS A 307 -16.50 -1.38 18.75
N LEU A 308 -15.23 -1.22 18.40
CA LEU A 308 -14.82 -0.38 17.28
C LEU A 308 -15.27 -0.94 15.92
N GLU A 309 -15.30 -2.27 15.76
CA GLU A 309 -15.90 -2.95 14.61
C GLU A 309 -17.41 -2.69 14.50
N GLN A 310 -18.13 -2.67 15.61
CA GLN A 310 -19.55 -2.33 15.61
C GLN A 310 -19.81 -0.85 15.32
N LEU A 311 -18.95 0.05 15.83
CA LEU A 311 -19.08 1.49 15.61
C LEU A 311 -18.76 1.88 14.16
N CYS A 312 -17.66 1.35 13.61
CA CYS A 312 -17.21 1.67 12.25
C CYS A 312 -17.01 0.40 11.40
N PRO A 313 -18.07 -0.41 11.13
CA PRO A 313 -17.97 -1.73 10.49
C PRO A 313 -17.41 -1.68 9.08
N ARG A 314 -17.51 -0.53 8.41
CA ARG A 314 -16.92 -0.34 7.10
C ARG A 314 -15.39 -0.26 7.20
N ILE A 315 -14.85 0.44 8.20
CA ILE A 315 -13.39 0.65 8.38
C ILE A 315 -12.77 -0.55 9.08
N PHE A 316 -13.50 -1.11 10.04
CA PHE A 316 -13.12 -2.28 10.82
C PHE A 316 -14.19 -3.37 10.60
N PRO A 317 -14.15 -4.12 9.49
CA PRO A 317 -15.11 -5.18 9.23
C PRO A 317 -15.17 -6.21 10.38
N PRO A 318 -16.35 -6.42 11.01
CA PRO A 318 -16.48 -7.39 12.09
C PRO A 318 -16.04 -8.79 11.65
N GLY A 319 -15.13 -9.39 12.42
CA GLY A 319 -14.58 -10.73 12.12
C GLY A 319 -13.71 -10.80 10.86
N GLY A 320 -13.42 -9.66 10.21
CA GLY A 320 -12.58 -9.59 9.01
C GLY A 320 -11.07 -9.61 9.30
N ALA A 321 -10.68 -9.68 10.58
CA ALA A 321 -9.30 -9.63 11.02
C ALA A 321 -9.08 -10.49 12.26
N VAL A 322 -7.83 -10.91 12.48
CA VAL A 322 -7.42 -11.66 13.68
C VAL A 322 -6.50 -10.80 14.53
N SER A 323 -6.71 -10.86 15.85
CA SER A 323 -5.92 -10.14 16.84
C SER A 323 -4.56 -10.79 17.05
N LEU A 324 -3.54 -9.95 17.08
CA LEU A 324 -2.13 -10.30 17.20
C LEU A 324 -1.56 -9.70 18.49
N ARG A 325 -1.17 -10.52 19.47
CA ARG A 325 -0.35 -10.04 20.60
C ARG A 325 1.02 -9.57 20.07
N ILE A 326 1.43 -8.40 20.53
CA ILE A 326 2.75 -7.78 20.31
C ILE A 326 3.36 -7.43 21.68
N PRO A 327 4.69 -7.21 21.79
CA PRO A 327 5.30 -6.87 23.08
C PRO A 327 4.65 -5.67 23.78
N ALA A 328 4.24 -4.65 23.03
CA ALA A 328 3.65 -3.44 23.58
C ALA A 328 2.11 -3.49 23.78
N GLY A 329 1.45 -4.63 23.49
CA GLY A 329 -0.02 -4.73 23.55
C GLY A 329 -0.61 -5.77 22.60
N ALA A 330 -1.75 -5.46 21.99
CA ALA A 330 -2.29 -6.23 20.87
C ALA A 330 -2.57 -5.32 19.67
N VAL A 331 -2.53 -5.90 18.48
CA VAL A 331 -2.88 -5.23 17.23
C VAL A 331 -3.86 -6.09 16.43
N ARG A 332 -4.86 -5.48 15.80
CA ARG A 332 -5.76 -6.15 14.85
C ARG A 332 -5.67 -5.44 13.51
N GLY A 333 -5.29 -6.16 12.47
CA GLY A 333 -5.02 -5.61 11.13
C GLY A 333 -6.11 -5.94 10.13
N TYR A 334 -6.70 -4.91 9.52
CA TYR A 334 -7.80 -5.00 8.56
C TYR A 334 -7.26 -4.75 7.15
N LEU A 335 -6.92 -5.82 6.45
CA LEU A 335 -6.29 -5.74 5.12
C LEU A 335 -7.21 -5.09 4.07
N ASP A 336 -8.52 -5.30 4.17
CA ASP A 336 -9.46 -4.76 3.19
C ASP A 336 -9.60 -3.23 3.23
N SER A 337 -9.33 -2.64 4.39
CA SER A 337 -9.42 -1.21 4.66
C SER A 337 -8.06 -0.53 4.84
N ASP A 338 -6.97 -1.30 4.90
CA ASP A 338 -5.62 -0.82 5.22
C ASP A 338 -5.51 -0.14 6.60
N PHE A 339 -6.34 -0.55 7.55
CA PHE A 339 -6.27 -0.04 8.93
C PHE A 339 -5.71 -1.08 9.90
N LYS A 340 -5.14 -0.58 11.00
CA LYS A 340 -4.77 -1.36 12.17
C LYS A 340 -5.35 -0.70 13.42
N LEU A 341 -5.86 -1.51 14.34
CA LEU A 341 -6.17 -1.10 15.70
C LEU A 341 -5.08 -1.60 16.63
N TYR A 342 -4.71 -0.79 17.62
CA TYR A 342 -3.76 -1.15 18.66
C TYR A 342 -4.42 -0.92 20.02
N VAL A 343 -4.22 -1.85 20.95
CA VAL A 343 -4.49 -1.66 22.38
C VAL A 343 -3.20 -1.96 23.10
N LEU A 344 -2.56 -0.91 23.63
CA LEU A 344 -1.28 -1.00 24.30
C LEU A 344 -1.43 -1.52 25.73
N GLU A 345 -0.33 -1.98 26.34
CA GLU A 345 -0.32 -2.50 27.72
C GLU A 345 -0.71 -1.45 28.76
N ASP A 346 -0.41 -0.18 28.50
CA ASP A 346 -0.84 0.96 29.31
C ASP A 346 -2.34 1.32 29.15
N GLY A 347 -3.08 0.53 28.36
CA GLY A 347 -4.50 0.73 28.11
C GLY A 347 -4.81 1.78 27.06
N ARG A 348 -3.83 2.38 26.37
CA ARG A 348 -4.14 3.29 25.25
C ARG A 348 -4.62 2.54 24.01
N VAL A 349 -5.65 3.08 23.37
CA VAL A 349 -6.25 2.54 22.15
C VAL A 349 -5.93 3.48 20.99
N TRP A 350 -5.35 2.92 19.92
CA TRP A 350 -4.98 3.68 18.73
C TRP A 350 -5.56 3.03 17.48
N TYR A 351 -5.76 3.83 16.44
CA TYR A 351 -5.83 3.30 15.08
C TYR A 351 -4.70 3.85 14.24
N LYS A 352 -4.32 3.12 13.18
CA LYS A 352 -3.37 3.57 12.19
C LYS A 352 -3.86 3.19 10.80
N TYR A 353 -4.02 4.18 9.94
CA TYR A 353 -4.07 3.95 8.51
C TYR A 353 -2.66 3.61 8.01
N PHE A 354 -2.51 2.59 7.17
CA PHE A 354 -1.20 2.05 6.77
C PHE A 354 -0.23 3.11 6.21
N ARG A 355 -0.75 4.16 5.58
CA ARG A 355 0.05 5.26 4.99
C ARG A 355 0.12 6.51 5.84
N ALA A 356 -0.61 6.57 6.96
CA ALA A 356 -0.43 7.65 7.90
C ALA A 356 0.93 7.47 8.60
N LEU A 357 1.68 8.58 8.73
CA LEU A 357 2.95 8.58 9.45
C LEU A 357 2.74 8.18 10.91
N ASN A 358 1.77 8.82 11.55
CA ASN A 358 1.48 8.67 12.97
C ASN A 358 0.15 7.93 13.19
N PRO A 359 0.07 7.04 14.20
CA PRO A 359 -1.21 6.53 14.67
C PRO A 359 -2.02 7.65 15.32
N VAL A 360 -3.33 7.46 15.42
CA VAL A 360 -4.28 8.38 16.06
C VAL A 360 -4.80 7.76 17.35
N LEU A 361 -4.69 8.49 18.45
CA LEU A 361 -5.19 8.07 19.77
C LEU A 361 -6.72 8.18 19.78
N LEU A 362 -7.40 7.10 20.13
CA LEU A 362 -8.84 7.09 20.36
C LEU A 362 -9.19 7.37 21.82
N GLY A 363 -8.32 6.98 22.75
CA GLY A 363 -8.52 7.14 24.19
C GLY A 363 -7.87 5.99 24.97
N SER A 364 -8.24 5.84 26.23
CA SER A 364 -7.95 4.63 27.00
C SER A 364 -8.98 3.53 26.73
N VAL A 365 -8.70 2.30 27.17
CA VAL A 365 -9.67 1.18 27.16
C VAL A 365 -10.95 1.57 27.89
N SER A 366 -10.85 2.28 29.03
CA SER A 366 -12.03 2.77 29.75
C SER A 366 -12.83 3.80 28.95
N ASP A 367 -12.15 4.73 28.28
CA ASP A 367 -12.82 5.75 27.45
C ASP A 367 -13.54 5.08 26.29
N VAL A 368 -12.85 4.21 25.55
CA VAL A 368 -13.43 3.51 24.40
C VAL A 368 -14.59 2.62 24.83
N MET A 369 -14.52 1.99 26.00
CA MET A 369 -15.60 1.14 26.50
C MET A 369 -16.77 1.90 27.12
N ALA A 370 -16.64 3.19 27.44
CA ALA A 370 -17.71 3.99 28.01
C ALA A 370 -18.96 4.02 27.11
N PRO A 371 -20.20 3.97 27.65
CA PRO A 371 -21.42 3.99 26.84
C PRO A 371 -21.55 5.20 25.92
N ALA A 372 -21.00 6.34 26.35
CA ALA A 372 -21.03 7.60 25.60
C ALA A 372 -19.93 7.70 24.51
N PHE A 373 -19.02 6.74 24.42
CA PHE A 373 -17.97 6.77 23.41
C PHE A 373 -18.56 6.65 22.01
N GLY A 374 -18.26 7.65 21.18
CA GLY A 374 -18.54 7.63 19.75
C GLY A 374 -17.24 7.84 18.97
N MET A 375 -17.22 7.29 17.76
CA MET A 375 -16.15 7.54 16.80
C MET A 375 -16.77 8.14 15.55
N ASP A 376 -16.23 9.27 15.08
CA ASP A 376 -16.64 9.85 13.80
C ASP A 376 -16.03 9.01 12.67
N CYS A 377 -16.79 7.99 12.25
CA CYS A 377 -16.40 7.11 11.16
C CYS A 377 -16.36 7.83 9.80
N GLU A 378 -16.90 9.06 9.69
CA GLU A 378 -16.84 9.87 8.48
C GLU A 378 -15.47 10.55 8.32
N ARG A 379 -14.88 10.99 9.43
CA ARG A 379 -13.64 11.79 9.46
C ARG A 379 -12.38 11.03 9.89
N VAL A 380 -12.33 9.72 9.66
CA VAL A 380 -11.15 8.93 10.00
C VAL A 380 -9.96 9.31 9.12
N ARG A 381 -8.90 9.82 9.77
CA ARG A 381 -7.64 10.20 9.09
C ARG A 381 -7.07 9.04 8.26
N GLY A 382 -6.63 9.37 7.04
CA GLY A 382 -6.10 8.40 6.08
C GLY A 382 -7.14 7.80 5.12
N ARG A 383 -8.43 8.11 5.31
CA ARG A 383 -9.47 7.75 4.35
C ARG A 383 -9.43 8.64 3.10
N SER A 384 -9.75 8.04 1.98
CA SER A 384 -9.93 8.70 0.68
C SER A 384 -11.28 9.41 0.56
N GLY A 385 -11.58 10.33 1.48
CA GLY A 385 -12.62 11.33 1.25
C GLY A 385 -12.23 12.24 0.08
N LEU A 386 -13.14 13.17 -0.27
CA LEU A 386 -12.79 14.18 -1.27
C LEU A 386 -11.57 14.97 -0.79
N PRO A 387 -10.60 15.28 -1.67
CA PRO A 387 -9.35 15.93 -1.31
C PRO A 387 -9.49 17.15 -0.39
N TRP A 388 -10.50 17.98 -0.63
CA TRP A 388 -10.78 19.20 0.11
C TRP A 388 -11.49 18.99 1.46
N GLU A 389 -11.85 17.75 1.80
CA GLU A 389 -12.49 17.39 3.09
C GLU A 389 -11.51 16.74 4.05
N ARG A 390 -10.27 16.51 3.62
CA ARG A 390 -9.24 15.85 4.42
C ARG A 390 -8.65 16.83 5.42
N GLU A 391 -8.66 16.43 6.68
CA GLU A 391 -7.76 17.04 7.68
C GLU A 391 -6.33 16.60 7.38
N ILE A 392 -5.46 17.57 7.10
CA ILE A 392 -4.02 17.36 6.87
C ILE A 392 -3.30 17.17 8.21
#